data_AF-A0A3E4YKY2-F1
#
_entry.id   AF-A0A3E4YKY2-F1
#
_cell.length_a   1.000
_cell.length_b   1.000
_cell.length_c   1.000
_cell.angle_alpha   90.00
_cell.angle_beta   90.00
_cell.angle_gamma   90.00
#
_symmetry.space_group_name_H-M   'P 1'
#
loop_
_entity.id
_entity.type
_entity.pdbx_description
1 polymer ?
#
loop_
_entity_poly.entity_id
_entity_poly.type
_entity_poly.pdbx_seq_one_letter_code
_entity_poly.pdbx_strand_id
1 'polypeptide(L)'
;MKKQQFHQLNKKILLTGLALSGGLAYYLLLVHFNIGIPCLFNVITNLKCPGCGITHLILNLSKFKFKQAFLCNQFIFITSPFIIYFIIKNYLCWLLNITFKLNKAENVLIFLLLIGSIVFTVARNII
;
A
#
# COMPACT_ATOMS: atom_id res chain seq x y z
N MET A 1 6.63 28.76 20.88
CA MET A 1 6.02 28.21 19.64
C MET A 1 6.96 27.30 18.85
N LYS A 2 8.15 27.73 18.38
CA LYS A 2 9.07 26.88 17.59
C LYS A 2 9.46 25.54 18.28
N LYS A 3 9.77 25.57 19.58
CA LYS A 3 10.20 24.37 20.36
C LYS A 3 9.14 23.25 20.41
N GLN A 4 7.86 23.61 20.48
CA GLN A 4 6.74 22.64 20.47
C GLN A 4 6.55 22.03 19.08
N GLN A 5 6.67 22.82 18.01
CA GLN A 5 6.59 22.33 16.64
C GLN A 5 7.74 21.37 16.30
N PHE A 6 8.97 21.69 16.73
CA PHE A 6 10.13 20.79 16.59
C PHE A 6 9.95 19.47 17.35
N HIS A 7 9.42 19.51 18.58
CA HIS A 7 9.16 18.30 19.36
C HIS A 7 8.10 17.40 18.67
N GLN A 8 7.03 17.99 18.13
CA GLN A 8 6.02 17.26 17.38
C GLN A 8 6.57 16.64 16.08
N LEU A 9 7.42 17.36 15.35
CA LEU A 9 8.06 16.84 14.13
C LEU A 9 8.99 15.66 14.44
N ASN A 10 9.84 15.78 15.47
CA ASN A 10 10.75 14.70 15.89
C ASN A 10 9.98 13.45 16.32
N LYS A 11 8.86 13.62 17.04
CA LYS A 11 7.99 12.50 17.43
C LYS A 11 7.39 11.79 16.21
N LYS A 12 6.94 12.54 15.19
CA LYS A 12 6.42 11.96 13.94
C LYS A 12 7.49 11.19 13.18
N ILE A 13 8.69 11.76 13.05
CA ILE A 13 9.83 11.10 12.39
C ILE A 13 10.20 9.82 13.14
N LEU A 14 10.24 9.85 14.48
CA LEU A 14 10.50 8.68 15.31
C LEU A 14 9.44 7.59 15.06
N LEU A 15 8.16 7.95 15.03
CA LEU A 15 7.05 7.02 14.74
C LEU A 15 7.18 6.42 13.34
N THR A 16 7.53 7.22 12.32
CA THR A 16 7.81 6.69 10.98
C THR A 16 8.97 5.71 10.99
N GLY A 17 10.06 6.05 11.70
CA GLY A 17 11.22 5.17 11.83
C GLY A 17 10.87 3.82 12.47
N LEU A 18 10.05 3.82 13.53
CA LEU A 18 9.55 2.60 14.17
C LEU A 18 8.61 1.80 13.26
N ALA A 19 7.75 2.45 12.49
CA ALA A 19 6.87 1.76 11.54
C ALA A 19 7.67 1.10 10.40
N LEU A 20 8.68 1.79 9.88
CA LEU A 20 9.57 1.26 8.84
C LEU A 20 10.42 0.09 9.36
N SER A 21 10.94 0.18 10.59
CA SER A 21 11.70 -0.93 11.18
C SER A 21 10.82 -2.16 11.42
N GLY A 22 9.58 -1.97 11.88
CA GLY A 22 8.60 -3.05 11.99
C GLY A 22 8.26 -3.70 10.64
N GLY A 23 8.05 -2.88 9.61
CA GLY A 23 7.80 -3.36 8.24
C GLY A 23 8.99 -4.14 7.67
N LEU A 24 10.22 -3.67 7.92
CA LEU A 24 11.43 -4.37 7.51
C LEU A 24 11.60 -5.70 8.26
N ALA A 25 11.38 -5.72 9.57
CA ALA A 25 11.42 -6.95 10.36
C ALA A 25 10.41 -7.98 9.84
N TYR A 26 9.17 -7.55 9.55
CA TYR A 26 8.15 -8.41 8.96
C TYR A 26 8.56 -8.94 7.58
N TYR A 27 9.13 -8.09 6.73
CA TYR A 27 9.67 -8.50 5.43
C TYR A 27 10.77 -9.56 5.57
N LEU A 28 11.68 -9.40 6.52
CA LEU A 28 12.74 -10.39 6.80
C LEU A 28 12.14 -11.71 7.28
N LEU A 29 11.12 -11.67 8.15
CA LEU A 29 10.42 -12.88 8.58
C LEU A 29 9.76 -13.62 7.41
N LEU A 30 9.12 -12.88 6.50
CA LEU A 30 8.53 -13.41 5.28
C LEU A 30 9.57 -14.09 4.39
N VAL A 31 10.73 -13.45 4.17
CA VAL A 31 11.75 -13.96 3.25
C VAL A 31 12.51 -15.16 3.83
N HIS A 32 12.79 -15.17 5.13
CA HIS A 32 13.61 -16.21 5.76
C HIS A 32 12.79 -17.39 6.31
N PHE A 33 11.61 -17.12 6.88
CA PHE A 33 10.81 -18.14 7.55
C PHE A 33 9.53 -18.51 6.76
N ASN A 34 9.25 -17.84 5.63
CA ASN A 34 8.02 -18.02 4.84
C ASN A 34 6.72 -17.84 5.64
N ILE A 35 6.76 -17.07 6.74
CA ILE A 35 5.58 -16.79 7.57
C ILE A 35 4.79 -15.65 6.93
N GLY A 36 3.83 -16.00 6.07
CA GLY A 36 2.87 -15.07 5.49
C GLY A 36 1.58 -15.02 6.29
N ILE A 37 1.05 -13.81 6.52
CA ILE A 37 -0.29 -13.65 7.10
C ILE A 37 -1.30 -14.01 6.00
N PRO A 38 -2.12 -15.06 6.16
CA PRO A 38 -3.10 -15.41 5.15
C PRO A 38 -4.17 -14.32 5.06
N CYS A 39 -4.72 -14.12 3.86
CA CYS A 39 -5.84 -13.21 3.69
C CYS A 39 -7.09 -13.84 4.32
N LEU A 40 -7.52 -13.33 5.48
CA LEU A 40 -8.70 -13.82 6.18
C LEU A 40 -9.95 -13.81 5.29
N PHE A 41 -10.11 -12.80 4.42
CA PHE A 41 -11.22 -12.75 3.48
C PHE A 41 -11.22 -13.95 2.54
N ASN A 42 -10.07 -14.32 1.97
CA ASN A 42 -9.96 -15.47 1.10
C ASN A 42 -10.15 -16.79 1.87
N VAL A 43 -9.60 -16.90 3.09
CA VAL A 43 -9.78 -18.10 3.92
C VAL A 43 -11.26 -18.34 4.25
N ILE A 44 -12.03 -17.28 4.50
CA ILE A 44 -13.44 -17.38 4.90
C ILE A 44 -14.37 -17.52 3.68
N THR A 45 -14.14 -16.74 2.62
CA THR A 45 -15.07 -16.65 1.48
C THR A 45 -14.62 -17.43 0.26
N ASN A 46 -13.39 -17.94 0.22
CA ASN A 46 -12.69 -18.44 -0.96
C ASN A 46 -12.54 -17.44 -2.12
N LEU A 47 -12.95 -16.18 -1.93
CA LEU A 47 -12.83 -15.12 -2.93
C LEU A 47 -11.54 -14.31 -2.74
N LYS A 48 -10.97 -13.84 -3.84
CA LYS A 48 -9.82 -12.93 -3.86
C LYS A 48 -10.31 -11.47 -3.80
N CYS A 49 -10.02 -10.76 -2.71
CA CYS A 49 -10.30 -9.33 -2.60
C CYS A 49 -9.38 -8.49 -3.52
N PRO A 50 -9.63 -7.19 -3.71
CA PRO A 50 -8.79 -6.35 -4.58
C PRO A 50 -7.32 -6.30 -4.13
N GLY A 51 -7.08 -6.48 -2.82
CA GLY A 51 -5.74 -6.51 -2.23
C GLY A 51 -5.08 -7.89 -2.16
N CYS A 52 -5.77 -8.99 -2.54
CA CYS A 52 -5.15 -10.32 -2.50
C CYS A 52 -3.92 -10.35 -3.41
N GLY A 53 -2.79 -10.82 -2.87
CA GLY A 53 -1.52 -10.93 -3.58
C GLY A 53 -0.55 -9.76 -3.41
N ILE A 54 -0.89 -8.69 -2.67
CA ILE A 54 0.01 -7.53 -2.46
C ILE A 54 1.34 -7.94 -1.83
N THR A 55 1.34 -8.79 -0.80
CA THR A 55 2.59 -9.25 -0.15
C THR A 55 3.52 -9.94 -1.14
N HIS A 56 2.98 -10.86 -1.96
CA HIS A 56 3.76 -11.54 -3.00
C HIS A 56 4.19 -10.59 -4.13
N LEU A 57 3.37 -9.60 -4.46
CA LEU A 57 3.73 -8.54 -5.42
C LEU A 57 4.96 -7.78 -4.91
N ILE A 58 4.96 -7.33 -3.64
CA ILE A 58 6.08 -6.61 -3.03
C ILE A 58 7.34 -7.49 -2.98
N LEU A 59 7.21 -8.76 -2.58
CA LEU A 59 8.31 -9.73 -2.56
C LEU A 59 8.91 -10.02 -3.94
N ASN A 60 8.11 -10.01 -5.00
CA ASN A 60 8.61 -10.20 -6.36
C ASN A 60 9.24 -8.90 -6.89
N LEU A 61 8.66 -7.74 -6.60
CA LEU A 61 9.26 -6.44 -6.93
C LEU A 61 10.63 -6.26 -6.25
N SER A 62 10.78 -6.64 -4.98
CA SER A 62 12.06 -6.54 -4.25
C SER A 62 13.15 -7.45 -4.84
N LYS A 63 12.75 -8.50 -5.56
CA LYS A 63 13.64 -9.42 -6.30
C LYS A 63 13.78 -9.07 -7.78
N PHE A 64 13.30 -7.89 -8.21
CA PHE A 64 13.26 -7.46 -9.62
C PHE A 64 12.53 -8.42 -10.57
N LYS A 65 11.60 -9.23 -10.04
CA LYS A 65 10.80 -10.22 -10.79
C LYS A 65 9.47 -9.62 -11.24
N PHE A 66 9.52 -8.70 -12.21
CA PHE A 66 8.36 -7.92 -12.66
C PHE A 66 7.21 -8.77 -13.21
N LYS A 67 7.51 -9.81 -14.00
CA LYS A 67 6.49 -10.71 -14.55
C LYS A 67 5.70 -11.41 -13.44
N GLN A 68 6.40 -11.95 -12.45
CA GLN A 68 5.78 -12.60 -11.30
C GLN A 68 5.00 -11.60 -10.44
N ALA A 69 5.54 -10.40 -10.23
CA ALA A 69 4.85 -9.35 -9.50
C ALA A 69 3.52 -8.95 -10.16
N PHE A 70 3.51 -8.81 -11.49
CA PHE A 70 2.30 -8.54 -12.26
C PHE A 70 1.25 -9.64 -12.10
N LEU A 71 1.65 -10.92 -12.16
CA LEU A 71 0.73 -12.05 -12.00
C LEU A 71 0.13 -12.14 -10.58
N CYS A 72 0.81 -11.64 -9.56
CA CYS A 72 0.26 -11.63 -8.20
C CYS A 72 -0.95 -10.70 -8.06
N ASN A 73 -0.86 -9.49 -8.62
CA ASN A 73 -1.95 -8.51 -8.62
C ASN A 73 -1.75 -7.46 -9.73
N GLN A 74 -2.34 -7.72 -10.89
CA GLN A 74 -2.17 -6.91 -12.09
C GLN A 74 -2.66 -5.47 -11.88
N PHE A 75 -3.80 -5.31 -11.21
CA PHE A 75 -4.39 -4.02 -10.95
C PHE A 75 -3.47 -3.15 -10.10
N ILE A 76 -3.08 -3.65 -8.91
CA ILE A 76 -2.18 -2.91 -8.02
C ILE A 76 -0.82 -2.66 -8.67
N PHE A 77 -0.29 -3.61 -9.46
CA PHE A 77 0.96 -3.41 -10.17
C PHE A 77 0.89 -2.20 -11.09
N ILE A 78 -0.14 -2.12 -11.94
CA ILE A 78 -0.35 -1.01 -12.89
C ILE A 78 -0.67 0.29 -12.15
N THR A 79 -1.53 0.25 -11.14
CA THR A 79 -1.98 1.46 -10.42
C THR A 79 -1.01 1.91 -9.33
N SER A 80 0.04 1.14 -9.05
CA SER A 80 0.98 1.42 -7.96
C SER A 80 1.59 2.83 -8.00
N PRO A 81 1.94 3.43 -9.15
CA PRO A 81 2.50 4.79 -9.16
C PRO A 81 1.50 5.82 -8.61
N PHE A 82 0.22 5.68 -8.95
CA PHE A 82 -0.84 6.58 -8.46
C PHE A 82 -1.13 6.36 -6.98
N ILE A 83 -1.13 5.10 -6.53
CA ILE A 83 -1.32 4.76 -5.11
C ILE A 83 -0.16 5.33 -4.28
N ILE A 84 1.09 5.15 -4.73
CA ILE A 84 2.29 5.68 -4.09
C ILE A 84 2.22 7.21 -4.02
N TYR A 85 1.79 7.87 -5.11
CA TYR A 85 1.58 9.31 -5.12
C TYR A 85 0.64 9.77 -3.99
N PHE A 86 -0.52 9.13 -3.82
CA PHE A 86 -1.47 9.49 -2.76
C PHE A 86 -0.92 9.21 -1.35
N ILE A 87 -0.21 8.09 -1.17
CA ILE A 87 0.44 7.75 0.10
C ILE A 87 1.46 8.83 0.48
N ILE A 88 2.34 9.21 -0.46
CA ILE A 88 3.37 10.23 -0.23
C ILE A 88 2.71 11.58 0.07
N LYS A 89 1.73 12.00 -0.73
CA LYS A 89 1.01 13.27 -0.50
C LYS A 89 0.38 13.30 0.89
N ASN A 90 -0.35 12.26 1.27
CA ASN A 90 -0.98 12.15 2.58
C ASN A 90 0.07 12.14 3.71
N TYR A 91 1.17 11.41 3.54
CA TYR A 91 2.26 11.36 4.50
C TYR A 91 2.94 12.73 4.69
N LEU A 92 3.19 13.47 3.60
CA LEU A 92 3.76 14.82 3.67
C LEU A 92 2.81 15.81 4.32
N CYS A 93 1.52 15.77 4.00
CA CYS A 93 0.49 16.57 4.68
C CYS A 93 0.48 16.29 6.19
N TRP A 94 0.50 15.01 6.57
CA TRP A 94 0.58 14.61 7.97
C TRP A 94 1.87 15.08 8.64
N LEU A 95 3.04 14.91 7.99
CA LEU A 95 4.34 15.29 8.54
C LEU A 95 4.44 16.80 8.76
N LEU A 96 4.01 17.58 7.78
CA LEU A 96 4.11 19.05 7.76
C LEU A 96 2.92 19.76 8.44
N ASN A 97 1.94 19.02 8.99
CA ASN A 97 0.69 19.56 9.54
C ASN A 97 -0.10 20.41 8.52
N ILE A 98 -0.07 20.04 7.25
CA ILE A 98 -0.83 20.69 6.18
C ILE A 98 -2.14 19.92 5.99
N THR A 99 -3.24 20.64 5.79
CA THR A 99 -4.53 20.00 5.47
C THR A 99 -4.46 19.24 4.15
N PHE A 100 -4.81 17.95 4.17
CA PHE A 100 -4.93 17.16 2.95
C PHE A 100 -6.13 17.65 2.14
N LYS A 101 -5.90 18.00 0.87
CA LYS A 101 -6.95 18.43 -0.06
C LYS A 101 -6.77 17.75 -1.40
N LEU A 102 -7.87 17.21 -1.92
CA LEU A 102 -7.94 16.66 -3.27
C LEU A 102 -8.29 17.77 -4.26
N ASN A 103 -7.53 17.85 -5.35
CA ASN A 103 -7.96 18.64 -6.50
C ASN A 103 -8.97 17.84 -7.34
N LYS A 104 -9.61 18.49 -8.33
CA LYS A 104 -10.63 17.84 -9.17
C LYS A 104 -10.08 16.61 -9.90
N ALA A 105 -8.85 16.70 -10.44
CA ALA A 105 -8.22 15.61 -11.18
C ALA A 105 -7.89 14.39 -10.29
N GLU A 106 -7.37 14.63 -9.09
CA GLU A 106 -7.09 13.62 -8.08
C GLU A 106 -8.37 12.94 -7.59
N ASN A 107 -9.45 13.70 -7.43
CA ASN A 107 -10.75 13.13 -7.04
C ASN A 107 -11.29 12.21 -8.14
N VAL A 108 -11.20 12.63 -9.41
CA VAL A 108 -11.54 11.78 -10.57
C VAL A 108 -10.65 10.54 -10.61
N LEU A 109 -9.34 10.70 -10.40
CA LEU A 109 -8.40 9.58 -10.39
C LEU A 109 -8.72 8.57 -9.28
N ILE A 110 -8.99 9.01 -8.06
CA ILE A 110 -9.41 8.12 -6.96
C ILE A 110 -10.68 7.37 -7.34
N PHE A 111 -11.66 8.06 -7.91
CA PHE A 111 -12.92 7.42 -8.33
C PHE A 111 -12.68 6.35 -9.40
N LEU A 112 -11.82 6.63 -10.39
CA LEU A 112 -11.40 5.65 -11.40
C LEU A 112 -10.67 4.45 -10.78
N LEU A 113 -9.79 4.68 -9.82
CA LEU A 113 -9.10 3.61 -9.08
C LEU A 113 -10.09 2.75 -8.28
N LEU A 114 -11.09 3.35 -7.64
CA LEU A 114 -12.11 2.62 -6.89
C LEU A 114 -12.96 1.75 -7.82
N ILE A 115 -13.50 2.32 -8.89
CA ILE A 115 -14.28 1.55 -9.89
C ILE A 115 -13.41 0.44 -10.48
N GLY A 116 -12.18 0.76 -10.90
CA GLY A 116 -11.24 -0.22 -11.44
C GLY A 116 -10.96 -1.37 -10.47
N SER A 117 -10.86 -1.08 -9.17
CA SER A 117 -10.61 -2.11 -8.15
C SER A 117 -11.79 -3.07 -7.99
N ILE A 118 -13.02 -2.58 -8.13
CA ILE A 118 -14.25 -3.39 -8.09
C ILE A 118 -14.31 -4.27 -9.35
N VAL A 119 -14.13 -3.67 -10.53
CA VAL A 119 -14.12 -4.41 -11.80
C VAL A 119 -13.05 -5.50 -11.79
N PHE A 120 -11.83 -5.19 -11.34
CA PHE A 120 -10.76 -6.16 -11.21
C PHE A 120 -11.10 -7.29 -10.23
N THR A 121 -11.74 -6.97 -9.11
CA THR A 121 -12.18 -7.96 -8.12
C THR A 121 -13.20 -8.91 -8.72
N VAL A 122 -14.18 -8.40 -9.45
CA VAL A 122 -15.17 -9.23 -10.15
C VAL A 122 -14.48 -10.12 -11.19
N ALA A 123 -13.66 -9.53 -12.06
CA ALA A 123 -12.96 -10.25 -13.12
C ALA A 123 -12.09 -11.41 -12.59
N ARG A 124 -11.29 -11.18 -11.53
CA ARG A 124 -10.34 -12.19 -11.01
C ARG A 124 -10.96 -13.33 -10.20
N ASN A 125 -12.26 -13.26 -9.92
CA ASN A 125 -12.99 -14.30 -9.18
C ASN A 125 -13.95 -15.10 -10.06
N ILE A 126 -14.31 -14.55 -11.22
CA ILE A 126 -15.19 -15.22 -12.19
C ILE A 126 -14.38 -15.96 -13.26
N ILE A 127 -13.23 -15.40 -13.65
CA ILE A 127 -12.25 -16.00 -14.57
C ILE A 127 -11.33 -16.93 -13.78
#